data_AF-A0A2W2EEW1-F1
#
_entry.id   AF-A0A2W2EEW1-F1
#
_cell.length_a   1.000
_cell.length_b   1.000
_cell.length_c   1.000
_cell.angle_alpha   90.00
_cell.angle_beta   90.00
_cell.angle_gamma   90.00
#
_symmetry.space_group_name_H-M   'P 1'
#
loop_
_entity.id
_entity.type
_entity.pdbx_description
1 polymer ?
#
loop_
_entity_poly.entity_id
_entity_poly.type
_entity_poly.pdbx_seq_one_letter_code
_entity_poly.pdbx_strand_id
1 'polypeptide(L)'
;MDGMQFMVSWWMAVRQQCERILPAEPAYRLRGTRQADAYLFVWAAHNLRTAAELVRRSAPLDVQEQIQSTIEDFDTRAPDVRKLRNALSHFDAFVYGEGRPQKGREAAHLGVYTVAHDGDYELVVSLAVGEPVLRLSVEKTTEAANALFRAVGLAVDELPLPSLRDVANWNE
;
A
#
# COMPACT_ATOMS: atom_id res chain seq x y z
N MET A 1 -5.84 -1.28 -21.16
CA MET A 1 -4.87 -2.39 -21.03
C MET A 1 -3.91 -2.16 -19.86
N ASP A 2 -3.55 -0.91 -19.58
CA ASP A 2 -2.47 -0.53 -18.65
C ASP A 2 -2.73 -0.85 -17.17
N GLY A 3 -4.00 -0.91 -16.73
CA GLY A 3 -4.35 -1.10 -15.32
C GLY A 3 -3.77 -2.39 -14.69
N MET A 4 -3.83 -3.51 -15.40
CA MET A 4 -3.29 -4.79 -14.91
C MET A 4 -1.76 -4.78 -14.86
N GLN A 5 -1.09 -4.16 -15.83
CA GLN A 5 0.37 -4.02 -15.82
C GLN A 5 0.82 -3.18 -14.61
N PHE A 6 0.11 -2.10 -14.28
CA PHE A 6 0.36 -1.35 -13.06
C PHE A 6 0.11 -2.19 -11.81
N MET A 7 -0.96 -2.98 -11.77
CA MET A 7 -1.24 -3.87 -10.63
C MET A 7 -0.12 -4.88 -10.41
N VAL A 8 0.35 -5.57 -11.45
CA VAL A 8 1.48 -6.53 -11.36
C VAL A 8 2.71 -5.83 -10.78
N SER A 9 3.06 -4.66 -11.32
CA SER A 9 4.24 -3.89 -10.91
C SER A 9 4.17 -3.52 -9.42
N TRP A 10 3.02 -3.00 -8.97
CA TRP A 10 2.84 -2.58 -7.58
C TRP A 10 2.69 -3.77 -6.62
N TRP A 11 2.07 -4.86 -7.05
CA TRP A 11 2.01 -6.10 -6.28
C TRP A 11 3.41 -6.68 -6.03
N MET A 12 4.26 -6.73 -7.07
CA MET A 12 5.66 -7.13 -6.93
C MET A 12 6.42 -6.21 -5.98
N ALA A 13 6.19 -4.90 -6.07
CA ALA A 13 6.80 -3.94 -5.15
C ALA A 13 6.38 -4.18 -3.69
N VAL A 14 5.09 -4.43 -3.41
CA VAL A 14 4.61 -4.77 -2.06
C VAL A 14 5.35 -5.99 -1.51
N ARG A 15 5.44 -7.06 -2.32
CA ARG A 15 6.12 -8.30 -1.92
C ARG A 15 7.61 -8.08 -1.65
N GLN A 16 8.30 -7.39 -2.55
CA GLN A 16 9.73 -7.12 -2.41
C GLN A 16 10.02 -6.27 -1.17
N GLN A 17 9.20 -5.27 -0.86
CA GLN A 17 9.41 -4.48 0.36
C GLN A 17 9.05 -5.26 1.62
N CYS A 18 8.03 -6.10 1.59
CA CYS A 18 7.70 -7.02 2.69
C CYS A 18 8.90 -7.94 3.03
N GLU A 19 9.50 -8.55 2.01
CA GLU A 19 10.69 -9.41 2.16
C GLU A 19 11.92 -8.66 2.69
N ARG A 20 11.99 -7.34 2.52
CA ARG A 20 13.08 -6.51 3.09
C ARG A 20 12.80 -6.08 4.53
N ILE A 21 11.53 -5.96 4.90
CA ILE A 21 11.09 -5.50 6.21
C ILE A 21 11.03 -6.65 7.23
N LEU A 22 10.53 -7.83 6.87
CA LEU A 22 10.29 -8.94 7.83
C LEU A 22 11.55 -9.66 8.38
N PRO A 23 12.64 -9.90 7.62
CA PRO A 23 13.82 -10.63 8.12
C PRO A 23 14.66 -9.82 9.11
N ALA A 24 14.31 -8.57 9.31
CA ALA A 24 15.01 -7.65 10.18
C ALA A 24 14.67 -7.93 11.65
N GLU A 25 15.63 -8.41 12.45
CA GLU A 25 15.47 -8.39 13.92
C GLU A 25 14.87 -7.04 14.35
N PRO A 26 13.89 -7.03 15.28
CA PRO A 26 13.19 -5.83 15.71
C PRO A 26 14.17 -4.89 16.40
N ALA A 27 14.81 -4.04 15.60
CA ALA A 27 15.58 -2.92 16.09
C ALA A 27 14.59 -1.82 16.44
N TYR A 28 14.61 -1.38 17.71
CA TYR A 28 13.80 -0.28 18.25
C TYR A 28 13.81 1.01 17.41
N ARG A 29 14.74 1.14 16.45
CA ARG A 29 14.72 2.15 15.38
C ARG A 29 15.23 1.53 14.08
N LEU A 30 14.46 1.67 13.01
CA LEU A 30 14.93 1.40 11.65
C LEU A 30 16.10 2.34 11.34
N ARG A 31 17.30 1.82 11.05
CA ARG A 31 18.40 2.64 10.53
C ARG A 31 18.30 2.75 9.02
N GLY A 32 18.23 3.97 8.50
CA GLY A 32 18.42 4.33 7.08
C GLY A 32 17.61 3.52 6.08
N THR A 33 18.18 2.41 5.60
CA THR A 33 17.61 1.56 4.53
C THR A 33 16.24 1.01 4.86
N ARG A 34 16.02 0.50 6.07
CA ARG A 34 14.73 -0.09 6.45
C ARG A 34 13.59 0.93 6.51
N GLN A 35 13.90 2.18 6.87
CA GLN A 35 12.91 3.26 6.86
C GLN A 35 12.48 3.59 5.43
N ALA A 36 13.43 3.58 4.48
CA ALA A 36 13.11 3.73 3.07
C ALA A 36 12.25 2.57 2.54
N ASP A 37 12.57 1.33 2.90
CA ASP A 37 11.76 0.15 2.51
C ASP A 37 10.33 0.25 3.06
N ALA A 38 10.16 0.69 4.32
CA ALA A 38 8.86 0.96 4.92
C ALA A 38 8.06 2.04 4.14
N TYR A 39 8.72 3.10 3.69
CA TYR A 39 8.06 4.16 2.91
C TYR A 39 7.62 3.63 1.55
N LEU A 40 8.49 2.87 0.89
CA LEU A 40 8.21 2.23 -0.39
C LEU A 40 7.09 1.17 -0.25
N PHE A 41 7.01 0.47 0.87
CA PHE A 41 5.94 -0.49 1.15
C PHE A 41 4.57 0.19 1.20
N VAL A 42 4.44 1.27 1.99
CA VAL A 42 3.19 2.06 2.07
C VAL A 42 2.81 2.62 0.70
N TRP A 43 3.79 3.13 -0.04
CA TRP A 43 3.58 3.68 -1.38
C TRP A 43 3.10 2.60 -2.37
N ALA A 44 3.74 1.42 -2.35
CA ALA A 44 3.37 0.30 -3.19
C ALA A 44 1.97 -0.23 -2.86
N ALA A 45 1.63 -0.37 -1.58
CA ALA A 45 0.30 -0.81 -1.14
C ALA A 45 -0.80 0.17 -1.61
N HIS A 46 -0.58 1.48 -1.45
CA HIS A 46 -1.51 2.50 -1.95
C HIS A 46 -1.68 2.45 -3.46
N ASN A 47 -0.59 2.30 -4.21
CA ASN A 47 -0.65 2.31 -5.67
C ASN A 47 -1.21 1.00 -6.24
N LEU A 48 -1.04 -0.14 -5.57
CA LEU A 48 -1.73 -1.38 -5.91
C LEU A 48 -3.25 -1.18 -5.82
N ARG A 49 -3.73 -0.62 -4.70
CA ARG A 49 -5.15 -0.28 -4.52
C ARG A 49 -5.65 0.70 -5.58
N THR A 50 -4.84 1.70 -5.92
CA THR A 50 -5.17 2.67 -6.98
C THR A 50 -5.23 2.00 -8.36
N ALA A 51 -4.31 1.09 -8.66
CA ALA A 51 -4.31 0.33 -9.90
C ALA A 51 -5.52 -0.60 -10.00
N ALA A 52 -5.93 -1.25 -8.90
CA ALA A 52 -7.16 -2.03 -8.86
C ALA A 52 -8.40 -1.18 -9.16
N GLU A 53 -8.47 0.04 -8.63
CA GLU A 53 -9.55 0.99 -8.95
C GLU A 53 -9.54 1.41 -10.44
N LEU A 54 -8.36 1.55 -11.07
CA LEU A 54 -8.26 1.80 -12.51
C LEU A 54 -8.78 0.62 -13.34
N VAL A 55 -8.45 -0.61 -12.93
CA VAL A 55 -8.97 -1.83 -13.56
C VAL A 55 -10.48 -1.89 -13.42
N ARG A 56 -11.01 -1.66 -12.21
CA ARG A 56 -12.46 -1.60 -11.93
C ARG A 56 -13.19 -0.66 -12.88
N ARG A 57 -12.73 0.59 -13.01
CA ARG A 57 -13.37 1.61 -13.87
C ARG A 57 -13.39 1.26 -15.35
N SER A 58 -12.52 0.34 -15.77
CA SER A 58 -12.38 -0.08 -17.17
C SER A 58 -13.07 -1.42 -17.45
N ALA A 59 -13.59 -2.10 -16.43
CA ALA A 59 -14.23 -3.41 -16.56
C ALA A 59 -15.74 -3.30 -16.83
N PRO A 60 -16.38 -4.34 -17.39
CA PRO A 60 -17.84 -4.47 -17.46
C PRO A 60 -18.52 -4.35 -16.09
N LEU A 61 -19.76 -3.85 -16.07
CA LEU A 61 -20.47 -3.48 -14.83
C LEU A 61 -20.58 -4.62 -13.82
N ASP A 62 -20.84 -5.85 -14.28
CA ASP A 62 -20.88 -7.07 -13.48
C ASP A 62 -19.53 -7.38 -12.80
N VAL A 63 -18.43 -7.16 -13.51
CA VAL A 63 -17.05 -7.32 -12.99
C VAL A 63 -16.68 -6.16 -12.05
N GLN A 64 -17.23 -4.95 -12.25
CA GLN A 64 -16.93 -3.80 -11.38
C GLN A 64 -17.33 -4.04 -9.93
N GLU A 65 -18.49 -4.67 -9.69
CA GLU A 65 -18.99 -4.96 -8.34
C GLU A 65 -18.09 -5.98 -7.63
N GLN A 66 -17.63 -7.01 -8.34
CA GLN A 66 -16.69 -8.00 -7.81
C GLN A 66 -15.34 -7.37 -7.42
N ILE A 67 -14.79 -6.51 -8.29
CA ILE A 67 -13.53 -5.81 -7.99
C ILE A 67 -13.74 -4.81 -6.83
N GLN A 68 -14.89 -4.12 -6.78
CA GLN A 68 -15.22 -3.20 -5.68
C GLN A 68 -15.20 -3.91 -4.32
N SER A 69 -15.88 -5.05 -4.21
CA SER A 69 -15.90 -5.86 -2.99
C SER A 69 -14.49 -6.28 -2.55
N THR A 70 -13.63 -6.62 -3.51
CA THR A 70 -12.23 -6.98 -3.24
C THR A 70 -11.40 -5.78 -2.76
N ILE A 71 -11.63 -4.58 -3.32
CA ILE A 71 -11.00 -3.34 -2.85
C ILE A 71 -11.44 -3.01 -1.42
N GLU A 72 -12.71 -3.24 -1.08
CA GLU A 72 -13.25 -3.04 0.27
C GLU A 72 -12.65 -4.01 1.30
N ASP A 73 -12.43 -5.28 0.94
CA ASP A 73 -11.68 -6.23 1.79
C ASP A 73 -10.25 -5.75 2.03
N PHE A 74 -9.57 -5.28 0.97
CA PHE A 74 -8.24 -4.70 1.10
C PHE A 74 -8.23 -3.48 2.03
N ASP A 75 -9.14 -2.53 1.81
CA ASP A 75 -9.25 -1.31 2.62
C ASP A 75 -9.60 -1.65 4.09
N THR A 76 -10.33 -2.73 4.35
CA THR A 76 -10.63 -3.21 5.71
C THR A 76 -9.41 -3.82 6.40
N ARG A 77 -8.60 -4.60 5.66
CA ARG A 77 -7.41 -5.27 6.19
C ARG A 77 -6.19 -4.34 6.28
N ALA A 78 -6.20 -3.23 5.56
CA ALA A 78 -5.12 -2.25 5.49
C ALA A 78 -5.65 -0.79 5.68
N PRO A 79 -6.35 -0.49 6.80
CA PRO A 79 -7.21 0.69 6.95
C PRO A 79 -6.49 2.05 6.89
N ASP A 80 -5.21 2.08 7.23
CA ASP A 80 -4.44 3.33 7.28
C ASP A 80 -3.51 3.52 6.07
N VAL A 81 -3.47 2.62 5.07
CA VAL A 81 -2.58 2.74 3.89
C VAL A 81 -2.70 4.13 3.24
N ARG A 82 -3.94 4.60 3.02
CA ARG A 82 -4.18 5.92 2.42
C ARG A 82 -3.72 7.07 3.30
N LYS A 83 -4.00 7.00 4.61
CA LYS A 83 -3.61 8.05 5.56
C LYS A 83 -2.09 8.12 5.69
N LEU A 84 -1.44 6.97 5.78
CA LEU A 84 0.01 6.81 5.84
C LEU A 84 0.67 7.36 4.58
N ARG A 85 0.23 6.95 3.39
CA ARG A 85 0.77 7.48 2.13
C ARG A 85 0.65 8.99 2.07
N ASN A 86 -0.50 9.56 2.48
CA ASN A 86 -0.68 11.01 2.50
C ASN A 86 0.22 11.70 3.52
N ALA A 87 0.37 11.14 4.72
CA ALA A 87 1.28 11.68 5.73
C ALA A 87 2.74 11.69 5.23
N LEU A 88 3.19 10.59 4.62
CA LEU A 88 4.53 10.46 4.06
C LEU A 88 4.76 11.37 2.84
N SER A 89 3.73 11.61 2.02
CA SER A 89 3.83 12.48 0.83
C SER A 89 3.96 13.96 1.18
N HIS A 90 3.57 14.34 2.40
CA HIS A 90 3.54 15.72 2.87
C HIS A 90 4.40 15.90 4.12
N PHE A 91 5.46 15.08 4.26
CA PHE A 91 6.30 15.06 5.46
C PHE A 91 6.86 16.44 5.81
N ASP A 92 7.17 17.26 4.82
CA ASP A 92 7.63 18.64 4.96
C ASP A 92 6.59 19.51 5.67
N ALA A 93 5.34 19.49 5.20
CA ALA A 93 4.24 20.20 5.84
C ALA A 93 3.99 19.68 7.28
N PHE A 94 4.19 18.39 7.52
CA PHE A 94 4.08 17.81 8.88
C PHE A 94 5.23 18.23 9.80
N VAL A 95 6.44 18.36 9.28
CA VAL A 95 7.64 18.79 10.03
C VAL A 95 7.57 20.28 10.37
N TYR A 96 7.05 21.10 9.46
CA TYR A 96 6.91 22.55 9.67
C TYR A 96 5.61 22.96 10.37
N GLY A 97 4.72 22.01 10.71
CA GLY A 97 3.44 22.32 11.35
C GLY A 97 2.41 22.98 10.42
N GLU A 98 2.66 22.97 9.11
CA GLU A 98 1.81 23.57 8.07
C GLU A 98 0.68 22.62 7.62
N GLY A 99 0.73 21.36 8.06
CA GLY A 99 -0.31 20.38 7.82
C GLY A 99 -1.68 20.83 8.33
N ARG A 100 -2.75 20.53 7.57
CA ARG A 100 -4.15 20.76 8.01
C ARG A 100 -4.45 20.30 9.44
N PRO A 101 -4.00 19.13 9.93
CA PRO A 101 -4.25 18.70 11.31
C PRO A 101 -3.37 19.37 12.38
N GLN A 102 -2.39 20.20 11.99
CA GLN A 102 -1.38 20.79 12.89
C GLN A 102 -1.45 22.30 13.04
N LYS A 103 -2.29 22.99 12.25
CA LYS A 103 -2.51 24.44 12.41
C LYS A 103 -2.87 24.78 13.86
N GLY A 104 -1.96 25.46 14.55
CA GLY A 104 -2.14 25.93 15.94
C GLY A 104 -1.59 24.99 17.03
N ARG A 105 -0.77 23.99 16.70
CA ARG A 105 -0.14 23.06 17.67
C ARG A 105 1.39 23.21 17.67
N GLU A 106 2.04 22.81 18.77
CA GLU A 106 3.51 22.79 18.87
C GLU A 106 4.13 21.92 17.77
N ALA A 107 5.37 22.27 17.39
CA ALA A 107 6.12 21.63 16.31
C ALA A 107 6.01 20.11 16.38
N ALA A 108 5.56 19.52 15.28
CA ALA A 108 5.14 18.14 15.24
C ALA A 108 6.25 17.26 14.66
N HIS A 109 6.41 16.07 15.25
CA HIS A 109 7.44 15.13 14.85
C HIS A 109 6.80 14.01 14.02
N LEU A 110 7.26 13.83 12.77
CA LEU A 110 6.95 12.63 11.98
C LEU A 110 7.92 11.51 12.37
N GLY A 111 7.48 10.60 13.24
CA GLY A 111 8.24 9.41 13.61
C GLY A 111 7.75 8.20 12.83
N VAL A 112 8.65 7.54 12.10
CA VAL A 112 8.34 6.24 11.46
C VAL A 112 9.22 5.16 12.07
N TYR A 113 8.58 4.16 12.66
CA TYR A 113 9.26 3.04 13.29
C TYR A 113 8.45 1.76 13.10
N THR A 114 9.11 0.61 13.22
CA THR A 114 8.44 -0.69 13.21
C THR A 114 8.35 -1.23 14.63
N VAL A 115 7.21 -1.82 14.97
CA VAL A 115 7.02 -2.53 16.22
C VAL A 115 6.68 -3.97 15.90
N ALA A 116 7.42 -4.91 16.50
CA ALA A 116 7.05 -6.32 16.44
C ALA A 116 5.99 -6.60 17.51
N HIS A 117 4.85 -7.16 17.09
CA HIS A 117 3.75 -7.57 17.96
C HIS A 117 3.34 -8.99 17.58
N ASP A 118 3.49 -9.95 18.50
CA ASP A 118 3.02 -11.33 18.35
C ASP A 118 3.43 -12.03 17.03
N GLY A 119 4.62 -11.72 16.53
CA GLY A 119 5.16 -12.29 15.27
C GLY A 119 4.90 -11.44 14.03
N ASP A 120 4.09 -10.39 14.11
CA ASP A 120 3.83 -9.44 13.02
C ASP A 120 4.66 -8.17 13.19
N TYR A 121 4.99 -7.50 12.08
CA TYR A 121 5.66 -6.20 12.05
C TYR A 121 4.64 -5.12 11.71
N GLU A 122 4.36 -4.25 12.68
CA GLU A 122 3.56 -3.05 12.45
C GLU A 122 4.45 -1.88 12.07
N LEU A 123 4.14 -1.25 10.95
CA LEU A 123 4.69 0.04 10.55
C LEU A 123 3.87 1.12 11.26
N VAL A 124 4.54 1.89 12.11
CA VAL A 124 3.93 2.86 12.99
C VAL A 124 4.38 4.26 12.60
N VAL A 125 3.41 5.13 12.32
CA VAL A 125 3.66 6.54 12.02
C VAL A 125 2.99 7.41 13.08
N SER A 126 3.82 8.10 13.85
CA SER A 126 3.39 9.13 14.81
C SER A 126 3.50 10.50 14.15
N LEU A 127 2.41 11.28 14.21
CA LEU A 127 2.31 12.60 13.57
C LEU A 127 2.53 13.76 14.55
N ALA A 128 2.29 13.56 15.84
CA ALA A 128 2.66 14.46 16.95
C ALA A 128 2.52 13.74 18.30
N VAL A 129 3.03 14.34 19.37
CA VAL A 129 2.85 13.84 20.74
C VAL A 129 1.35 13.90 21.10
N GLY A 130 0.78 12.75 21.46
CA GLY A 130 -0.65 12.63 21.86
C GLY A 130 -1.65 12.48 20.71
N GLU A 131 -1.20 12.42 19.45
CA GLU A 131 -2.07 12.21 18.28
C GLU A 131 -2.31 10.72 17.97
N PRO A 132 -3.36 10.39 17.19
CA PRO A 132 -3.60 9.05 16.71
C PRO A 132 -2.36 8.51 15.98
N VAL A 133 -1.94 7.33 16.42
CA VAL A 133 -0.86 6.59 15.80
C VAL A 133 -1.42 5.83 14.61
N LEU A 134 -0.94 6.14 13.41
CA LEU A 134 -1.32 5.37 12.21
C LEU A 134 -0.54 4.06 12.20
N ARG A 135 -1.22 2.95 11.93
CA ARG A 135 -0.64 1.61 12.01
C ARG A 135 -0.92 0.80 10.75
N LEU A 136 0.08 0.07 10.31
CA LEU A 136 -0.05 -0.84 9.18
C LEU A 136 0.73 -2.13 9.45
N SER A 137 0.03 -3.24 9.61
CA SER A 137 0.64 -4.56 9.64
C SER A 137 1.25 -4.88 8.27
N VAL A 138 2.54 -5.19 8.23
CA VAL A 138 3.25 -5.53 6.99
C VAL A 138 2.73 -6.87 6.45
N GLU A 139 2.54 -7.86 7.31
CA GLU A 139 2.06 -9.18 6.90
C GLU A 139 0.62 -9.13 6.40
N LYS A 140 -0.31 -8.60 7.21
CA LYS A 140 -1.74 -8.54 6.84
C LYS A 140 -1.97 -7.71 5.59
N THR A 141 -1.23 -6.62 5.42
CA THR A 141 -1.30 -5.80 4.20
C THR A 141 -0.76 -6.56 2.99
N THR A 142 0.31 -7.34 3.16
CA THR A 142 0.85 -8.18 2.08
C THR A 142 -0.12 -9.29 1.69
N GLU A 143 -0.76 -9.95 2.66
CA GLU A 143 -1.80 -10.93 2.40
C GLU A 143 -3.02 -10.32 1.70
N ALA A 144 -3.47 -9.15 2.15
CA ALA A 144 -4.54 -8.39 1.50
C ALA A 144 -4.18 -8.00 0.07
N ALA A 145 -2.94 -7.55 -0.16
CA ALA A 145 -2.43 -7.26 -1.50
C ALA A 145 -2.42 -8.50 -2.41
N ASN A 146 -2.02 -9.66 -1.89
CA ASN A 146 -2.05 -10.93 -2.62
C ASN A 146 -3.48 -11.37 -2.96
N ALA A 147 -4.43 -11.19 -2.03
CA ALA A 147 -5.83 -11.49 -2.24
C ALA A 147 -6.44 -10.57 -3.32
N LEU A 148 -6.18 -9.26 -3.21
CA LEU A 148 -6.61 -8.25 -4.17
C LEU A 148 -6.08 -8.55 -5.58
N PHE A 149 -4.77 -8.79 -5.70
CA PHE A 149 -4.15 -9.10 -6.99
C PHE A 149 -4.76 -10.34 -7.65
N ARG A 150 -4.95 -11.42 -6.89
CA ARG A 150 -5.55 -12.66 -7.41
C ARG A 150 -7.00 -12.49 -7.82
N ALA A 151 -7.82 -11.89 -6.98
CA ALA A 151 -9.25 -11.72 -7.25
C ALA A 151 -9.48 -10.80 -8.45
N VAL A 152 -8.72 -9.71 -8.58
CA VAL A 152 -8.81 -8.85 -9.77
C VAL A 152 -8.29 -9.58 -11.02
N GLY A 153 -7.21 -10.36 -10.90
CA GLY A 153 -6.71 -11.18 -12.01
C GLY A 153 -7.77 -12.16 -12.53
N LEU A 154 -8.42 -12.90 -11.63
CA LEU A 154 -9.50 -13.83 -11.99
C LEU A 154 -10.71 -13.12 -12.63
N ALA A 155 -11.12 -11.98 -12.06
CA ALA A 155 -12.26 -11.23 -12.56
C ALA A 155 -12.03 -10.63 -13.96
N VAL A 156 -10.77 -10.43 -14.34
CA VAL A 156 -10.38 -9.86 -15.64
C VAL A 156 -10.01 -10.95 -16.64
N ASP A 157 -9.50 -12.11 -16.23
CA ASP A 157 -9.31 -13.29 -17.10
C ASP A 157 -10.64 -13.85 -17.66
N GLU A 158 -11.77 -13.58 -17.01
CA GLU A 158 -13.12 -13.86 -17.55
C GLU A 158 -13.55 -12.88 -18.66
N LEU A 159 -12.79 -11.80 -18.88
CA LEU A 159 -12.97 -10.93 -20.03
C LEU A 159 -12.28 -11.55 -21.25
N PRO A 160 -12.79 -11.33 -22.48
CA PRO A 160 -12.05 -11.64 -23.70
C PRO A 160 -10.87 -10.66 -23.82
N LEU A 161 -9.87 -10.84 -22.98
CA LEU A 161 -8.60 -10.16 -23.09
C LEU A 161 -7.79 -10.84 -24.20
N PRO A 162 -6.90 -10.10 -24.86
CA PRO A 162 -5.76 -10.72 -25.52
C PRO A 162 -5.05 -11.59 -24.48
N SER A 163 -4.78 -12.85 -24.81
CA SER A 163 -4.08 -13.74 -23.90
C SER A 163 -2.73 -13.12 -23.49
N LEU A 164 -2.17 -13.50 -22.34
CA LEU A 164 -0.82 -13.07 -21.94
C LEU A 164 0.26 -13.41 -23.00
N ARG A 165 0.00 -14.39 -23.88
CA ARG A 165 0.83 -14.68 -25.06
C ARG A 165 0.74 -13.59 -26.14
N ASP A 166 -0.41 -12.95 -26.29
CA ASP A 166 -0.63 -11.90 -27.28
C ASP A 166 0.09 -10.60 -26.90
N VAL A 167 0.20 -10.30 -25.60
CA VAL A 167 0.94 -9.13 -25.10
C VAL A 167 2.45 -9.32 -25.19
N ALA A 168 2.95 -10.56 -25.12
CA ALA A 168 4.38 -10.87 -25.30
C ALA A 168 4.88 -10.57 -26.73
N ASN A 169 3.99 -10.59 -27.71
CA ASN A 169 4.31 -10.36 -29.13
C ASN A 169 4.16 -8.88 -29.57
N TRP A 170 3.92 -7.94 -28.64
CA TRP A 170 3.78 -6.51 -28.95
C TRP A 170 5.10 -5.73 -28.92
N ASN A 171 6.20 -6.41 -28.64
CA ASN A 171 7.55 -5.85 -28.65
C ASN A 171 8.42 -6.40 -29.80
N GLU A 172 7.80 -7.05 -30.79
CA GLU A 172 8.40 -7.38 -32.10
C GLU A 172 7.89 -6.39 -33.16
#